data_AF-A0A7V4LQ53-F1
#
_entry.id   AF-A0A7V4LQ53-F1
#
_cell.length_a   1.000
_cell.length_b   1.000
_cell.length_c   1.000
_cell.angle_alpha   90.00
_cell.angle_beta   90.00
_cell.angle_gamma   90.00
#
_symmetry.space_group_name_H-M   'P 1'
#
loop_
_entity.id
_entity.type
_entity.pdbx_description
1 polymer ?
#
loop_
_entity_poly.entity_id
_entity_poly.type
_entity_poly.pdbx_seq_one_letter_code
_entity_poly.pdbx_strand_id
1 'polypeptide(L)'
;MKTLVLLISEQTIPNYLFIKTFGPANRYVFISTSRMQNDATGNRNEWIRKAAGLNPSDITTLTVHPEFKDQVVAELGKIPWHEYGELVVNLTGGTKMMALAAWDFFRSKTSEIWYIPLGADAFHRCENSNEKVKFQYLHLDEYLACCGIYESEEHYTTETCMHTASMAAKMLGGHLSKMHEPNLFEQLRQMYRGSKNPDFRQTEWEEMSEKINNIYKLKLMEIPFPKNPLPI
;
A
#
# COMPACT_ATOMS: atom_id res chain seq x y z
N MET A 1 -1.72 -29.87 5.07
CA MET A 1 -0.92 -28.70 5.51
C MET A 1 -1.02 -27.67 4.40
N LYS A 2 -1.32 -26.41 4.74
CA LYS A 2 -1.48 -25.32 3.77
C LYS A 2 -0.35 -24.32 3.93
N THR A 3 0.22 -23.89 2.81
CA THR A 3 1.28 -22.88 2.73
C THR A 3 0.83 -21.73 1.84
N LEU A 4 0.91 -20.50 2.36
CA LEU A 4 0.76 -19.30 1.54
C LEU A 4 2.12 -18.82 1.07
N VAL A 5 2.26 -18.56 -0.24
CA VAL A 5 3.49 -18.05 -0.84
C VAL A 5 3.23 -16.62 -1.34
N LEU A 6 4.05 -15.67 -0.90
CA LEU A 6 3.83 -14.24 -1.13
C LEU A 6 5.08 -13.58 -1.71
N LEU A 7 4.90 -12.85 -2.80
CA LEU A 7 5.95 -11.99 -3.35
C LEU A 7 5.92 -10.63 -2.64
N ILE A 8 6.99 -10.27 -1.94
CA ILE A 8 7.05 -9.03 -1.17
C ILE A 8 7.51 -7.87 -2.06
N SER A 9 6.78 -6.76 -2.03
CA SER A 9 7.12 -5.50 -2.69
C SER A 9 6.75 -4.31 -1.80
N GLU A 10 6.92 -3.09 -2.32
CA GLU A 10 6.60 -1.84 -1.62
C GLU A 10 5.17 -1.78 -1.10
N GLN A 11 4.22 -2.31 -1.87
CA GLN A 11 2.81 -2.35 -1.52
C GLN A 11 2.53 -3.62 -0.72
N THR A 12 2.31 -3.46 0.58
CA THR A 12 2.08 -4.56 1.53
C THR A 12 0.63 -5.03 1.58
N ILE A 13 -0.32 -4.14 1.32
CA ILE A 13 -1.76 -4.39 1.42
C ILE A 13 -2.21 -5.60 0.60
N PRO A 14 -1.78 -5.83 -0.66
CA PRO A 14 -2.18 -7.03 -1.40
C PRO A 14 -1.80 -8.33 -0.72
N ASN A 15 -0.62 -8.38 -0.07
CA ASN A 15 -0.16 -9.57 0.66
C ASN A 15 -0.93 -9.76 1.97
N TYR A 16 -1.21 -8.66 2.67
CA TYR A 16 -2.06 -8.70 3.86
C TYR A 16 -3.47 -9.21 3.54
N LEU A 17 -4.12 -8.64 2.51
CA LEU A 17 -5.44 -9.08 2.05
C LEU A 17 -5.43 -10.54 1.63
N PHE A 18 -4.33 -11.02 1.04
CA PHE A 18 -4.17 -12.42 0.65
C PHE A 18 -4.12 -13.34 1.87
N ILE A 19 -3.33 -12.98 2.90
CA ILE A 19 -3.29 -13.73 4.17
C ILE A 19 -4.65 -13.74 4.83
N LYS A 20 -5.32 -12.58 4.90
CA LYS A 20 -6.64 -12.45 5.50
C LYS A 20 -7.69 -13.30 4.78
N THR A 21 -7.63 -13.35 3.45
CA THR A 21 -8.63 -14.04 2.60
C THR A 21 -8.41 -15.55 2.52
N PHE A 22 -7.17 -16.00 2.33
CA PHE A 22 -6.84 -17.42 2.12
C PHE A 22 -6.30 -18.11 3.37
N GLY A 23 -6.06 -17.37 4.46
CA GLY A 23 -5.68 -17.93 5.74
C GLY A 23 -6.87 -18.56 6.52
N PRO A 24 -6.60 -19.12 7.70
CA PRO A 24 -5.26 -19.36 8.27
C PRO A 24 -4.48 -20.43 7.48
N ALA A 25 -3.16 -20.41 7.60
CA ALA A 25 -2.26 -21.40 6.99
C ALA A 25 -1.25 -21.92 8.02
N ASN A 26 -0.63 -23.06 7.74
CA ASN A 26 0.36 -23.64 8.64
C ASN A 26 1.75 -23.02 8.44
N ARG A 27 2.02 -22.51 7.24
CA ARG A 27 3.30 -21.88 6.87
C ARG A 27 3.07 -20.72 5.92
N TYR A 28 3.99 -19.78 5.95
CA TYR A 28 4.02 -18.61 5.08
C TYR A 28 5.42 -18.50 4.48
N VAL A 29 5.52 -18.40 3.16
CA VAL A 29 6.80 -18.20 2.48
C VAL A 29 6.84 -16.82 1.87
N PHE A 30 7.71 -15.96 2.40
CA PHE A 30 7.93 -14.61 1.89
C PHE A 30 9.10 -14.64 0.90
N ILE A 31 8.81 -14.45 -0.38
CA ILE A 31 9.83 -14.26 -1.42
C ILE A 31 10.11 -12.77 -1.49
N SER A 32 11.23 -12.36 -0.93
CA SER A 32 11.54 -10.97 -0.63
C SER A 32 12.91 -10.56 -1.18
N THR A 33 13.27 -9.30 -1.03
CA THR A 33 14.58 -8.76 -1.44
C THR A 33 15.25 -8.09 -0.26
N SER A 34 16.57 -7.90 -0.31
CA SER A 34 17.30 -7.19 0.75
C SER A 34 16.73 -5.79 1.00
N ARG A 35 16.24 -5.10 -0.04
CA ARG A 35 15.58 -3.79 0.09
C ARG A 35 14.30 -3.88 0.93
N MET A 36 13.50 -4.93 0.73
CA MET A 36 12.22 -5.11 1.44
C MET A 36 12.39 -5.50 2.91
N GLN A 37 13.58 -5.96 3.28
CA GLN A 37 13.95 -6.37 4.65
C GLN A 37 14.72 -5.27 5.40
N ASN A 38 14.92 -4.10 4.80
CA ASN A 38 15.73 -3.03 5.39
C ASN A 38 14.93 -2.21 6.40
N ASP A 39 15.26 -2.34 7.68
CA ASP A 39 14.61 -1.62 8.78
C ASP A 39 14.74 -0.09 8.66
N ALA A 40 15.84 0.43 8.14
CA ALA A 40 16.07 1.87 8.02
C ALA A 40 15.11 2.53 7.01
N THR A 41 14.64 1.78 6.03
CA THR A 41 13.69 2.25 5.01
C THR A 41 12.28 1.70 5.22
N GLY A 42 12.07 0.89 6.26
CA GLY A 42 10.85 0.13 6.51
C GLY A 42 10.94 -1.32 6.07
N ASN A 43 10.73 -2.25 6.99
CA ASN A 43 10.78 -3.68 6.72
C ASN A 43 9.39 -4.21 6.37
N ARG A 44 9.15 -4.44 5.07
CA ARG A 44 7.84 -4.86 4.54
C ARG A 44 7.45 -6.25 5.01
N ASN A 45 8.44 -7.14 5.20
CA ASN A 45 8.19 -8.46 5.77
C ASN A 45 7.61 -8.31 7.18
N GLU A 46 8.24 -7.49 8.02
CA GLU A 46 7.78 -7.24 9.39
C GLU A 46 6.43 -6.52 9.42
N TRP A 47 6.19 -5.57 8.51
CA TRP A 47 4.90 -4.88 8.45
C TRP A 47 3.75 -5.84 8.17
N ILE A 48 3.90 -6.70 7.16
CA ILE A 48 2.90 -7.72 6.81
C ILE A 48 2.74 -8.71 7.98
N ARG A 49 3.85 -9.20 8.56
CA ARG A 49 3.82 -10.15 9.68
C ARG A 49 3.05 -9.59 10.87
N LYS A 50 3.38 -8.37 11.31
CA LYS A 50 2.74 -7.71 12.45
C LYS A 50 1.27 -7.43 12.17
N ALA A 51 0.95 -6.86 11.01
CA ALA A 51 -0.43 -6.56 10.64
C ALA A 51 -1.30 -7.82 10.63
N ALA A 52 -0.78 -8.94 10.10
CA ALA A 52 -1.50 -10.21 10.04
C ALA A 52 -1.39 -11.07 11.31
N GLY A 53 -0.73 -10.59 12.36
CA GLY A 53 -0.59 -11.34 13.62
C GLY A 53 0.14 -12.67 13.46
N LEU A 54 1.07 -12.79 12.51
CA LEU A 54 1.74 -14.05 12.21
C LEU A 54 2.89 -14.33 13.18
N ASN A 55 3.00 -15.59 13.60
CA ASN A 55 4.14 -16.05 14.39
C ASN A 55 5.39 -16.12 13.50
N PRO A 56 6.55 -15.61 13.96
CA PRO A 56 7.80 -15.71 13.21
C PRO A 56 8.21 -17.15 12.89
N SER A 57 7.87 -18.12 13.74
CA SER A 57 8.16 -19.55 13.54
C SER A 57 7.48 -20.15 12.30
N ASP A 58 6.39 -19.54 11.84
CA ASP A 58 5.57 -20.05 10.76
C ASP A 58 6.00 -19.45 9.41
N ILE A 59 6.99 -18.53 9.42
CA ILE A 59 7.43 -17.77 8.26
C ILE A 59 8.82 -18.22 7.81
N THR A 60 8.92 -18.65 6.55
CA THR A 60 10.19 -18.81 5.85
C THR A 60 10.39 -17.61 4.93
N THR A 61 11.48 -16.85 5.10
CA THR A 61 11.84 -15.78 4.15
C THR A 61 12.91 -16.28 3.18
N LEU A 62 12.63 -16.16 1.88
CA LEU A 62 13.57 -16.40 0.80
C LEU A 62 14.00 -15.06 0.20
N THR A 63 15.26 -14.70 0.36
CA THR A 63 15.84 -13.48 -0.22
C THR A 63 16.32 -13.75 -1.64
N VAL A 64 15.80 -13.02 -2.62
CA VAL A 64 16.13 -13.18 -4.05
C VAL A 64 16.58 -11.87 -4.68
N HIS A 65 17.26 -11.96 -5.84
CA HIS A 65 17.54 -10.78 -6.66
C HIS A 65 16.31 -10.39 -7.50
N PRO A 66 15.77 -9.16 -7.36
CA PRO A 66 14.50 -8.79 -7.96
C PRO A 66 14.46 -8.80 -9.49
N GLU A 67 15.59 -8.57 -10.16
CA GLU A 67 15.63 -8.38 -11.62
C GLU A 67 16.17 -9.61 -12.39
N PHE A 68 16.62 -10.67 -11.70
CA PHE A 68 17.21 -11.85 -12.35
C PHE A 68 16.30 -13.06 -12.18
N LYS A 69 15.37 -13.24 -13.12
CA LYS A 69 14.38 -14.33 -13.13
C LYS A 69 15.01 -15.71 -12.86
N ASP A 70 16.10 -16.05 -13.56
CA ASP A 70 16.73 -17.37 -13.42
C ASP A 70 17.33 -17.59 -12.02
N GLN A 71 17.83 -16.53 -11.39
CA GLN A 71 18.28 -16.60 -9.99
C GLN A 71 17.11 -16.80 -9.05
N VAL A 72 15.98 -16.11 -9.26
CA VAL A 72 14.76 -16.32 -8.46
C VAL A 72 14.30 -17.78 -8.57
N VAL A 73 14.26 -18.34 -9.79
CA VAL A 73 13.90 -19.75 -10.01
C VAL A 73 14.87 -20.70 -9.31
N ALA A 74 16.18 -20.44 -9.40
CA ALA A 74 17.19 -21.25 -8.73
C ALA A 74 17.04 -21.22 -7.20
N GLU A 75 16.80 -20.05 -6.60
CA GLU A 75 16.54 -19.92 -5.16
C GLU A 75 15.25 -20.64 -4.74
N LEU A 76 14.17 -20.53 -5.54
CA LEU A 76 12.94 -21.30 -5.31
C LEU A 76 13.22 -22.81 -5.35
N GLY A 77 14.11 -23.28 -6.23
CA GLY A 77 14.49 -24.69 -6.34
C GLY A 77 15.21 -25.26 -5.12
N LYS A 78 15.76 -24.41 -4.23
CA LYS A 78 16.44 -24.86 -3.00
C LYS A 78 15.48 -25.26 -1.88
N ILE A 79 14.22 -24.84 -1.97
CA ILE A 79 13.21 -25.14 -0.95
C ILE A 79 12.63 -26.55 -1.21
N PRO A 80 12.54 -27.42 -0.19
CA PRO A 80 11.92 -28.73 -0.32
C PRO A 80 10.39 -28.64 -0.34
N TRP A 81 9.81 -28.08 -1.42
CA TRP A 81 8.37 -27.79 -1.53
C TRP A 81 7.44 -28.99 -1.32
N HIS A 82 7.92 -30.21 -1.53
CA HIS A 82 7.16 -31.43 -1.25
C HIS A 82 6.77 -31.58 0.23
N GLU A 83 7.51 -30.93 1.14
CA GLU A 83 7.20 -30.89 2.57
C GLU A 83 6.18 -29.80 2.93
N TYR A 84 5.82 -28.90 2.01
CA TYR A 84 5.02 -27.70 2.28
C TYR A 84 3.52 -27.89 2.03
N GLY A 85 3.10 -29.08 1.58
CA GLY A 85 1.69 -29.43 1.37
C GLY A 85 1.03 -28.62 0.26
N GLU A 86 -0.21 -28.20 0.48
CA GLU A 86 -0.99 -27.41 -0.48
C GLU A 86 -0.44 -25.98 -0.57
N LEU A 87 -0.05 -25.56 -1.78
CA LEU A 87 0.52 -24.25 -2.04
C LEU A 87 -0.54 -23.32 -2.61
N VAL A 88 -0.71 -22.14 -2.00
CA VAL A 88 -1.54 -21.05 -2.52
C VAL A 88 -0.65 -19.82 -2.72
N VAL A 89 -0.52 -19.34 -3.96
CA VAL A 89 0.52 -18.39 -4.37
C VAL A 89 -0.10 -17.05 -4.76
N ASN A 90 0.43 -15.96 -4.21
CA ASN A 90 0.07 -14.59 -4.59
C ASN A 90 1.12 -13.96 -5.51
N LEU A 91 0.73 -13.68 -6.76
CA LEU A 91 1.58 -13.03 -7.76
C LEU A 91 1.43 -11.51 -7.82
N THR A 92 0.62 -10.91 -6.94
CA THR A 92 0.32 -9.46 -7.00
C THR A 92 1.52 -8.59 -6.63
N GLY A 93 2.38 -9.07 -5.74
CA GLY A 93 3.56 -8.34 -5.29
C GLY A 93 4.84 -8.68 -6.07
N GLY A 94 5.99 -8.38 -5.48
CA GLY A 94 7.30 -8.50 -6.12
C GLY A 94 7.49 -7.56 -7.33
N THR A 95 8.61 -7.73 -8.02
CA THR A 95 8.80 -7.16 -9.36
C THR A 95 8.15 -8.05 -10.41
N LYS A 96 8.03 -7.54 -11.65
CA LYS A 96 7.54 -8.36 -12.78
C LYS A 96 8.41 -9.59 -13.00
N MET A 97 9.73 -9.48 -12.84
CA MET A 97 10.65 -10.61 -13.01
C MET A 97 10.46 -11.67 -11.92
N MET A 98 10.22 -11.25 -10.67
CA MET A 98 9.84 -12.17 -9.59
C MET A 98 8.50 -12.86 -9.86
N ALA A 99 7.49 -12.12 -10.32
CA ALA A 99 6.18 -12.67 -10.63
C ALA A 99 6.23 -13.70 -11.77
N LEU A 100 7.00 -13.43 -12.83
CA LEU A 100 7.24 -14.37 -13.92
C LEU A 100 8.01 -15.61 -13.45
N ALA A 101 9.05 -15.44 -12.61
CA ALA A 101 9.79 -16.57 -12.03
C ALA A 101 8.88 -17.47 -11.18
N ALA A 102 8.07 -16.87 -10.32
CA ALA A 102 7.13 -17.59 -9.46
C ALA A 102 6.05 -18.30 -10.29
N TRP A 103 5.49 -17.64 -11.31
CA TRP A 103 4.55 -18.28 -12.24
C TRP A 103 5.16 -19.52 -12.89
N ASP A 104 6.31 -19.39 -13.54
CA ASP A 104 6.96 -20.50 -14.23
C ASP A 104 7.30 -21.65 -13.27
N PHE A 105 7.70 -21.33 -12.04
CA PHE A 105 8.04 -22.33 -11.04
C PHE A 105 6.82 -23.04 -10.44
N PHE A 106 5.76 -22.31 -10.10
CA PHE A 106 4.63 -22.86 -9.33
C PHE A 106 3.50 -23.40 -10.20
N ARG A 107 3.35 -22.98 -11.46
CA ARG A 107 2.25 -23.44 -12.34
C ARG A 107 2.24 -24.95 -12.59
N SER A 108 3.37 -25.64 -12.40
CA SER A 108 3.46 -27.10 -12.48
C SER A 108 3.23 -27.80 -11.14
N LYS A 109 3.09 -27.05 -10.04
CA LYS A 109 3.01 -27.54 -8.66
C LYS A 109 1.66 -27.29 -8.01
N THR A 110 0.93 -26.26 -8.43
CA THR A 110 -0.38 -25.90 -7.89
C THR A 110 -1.18 -25.11 -8.93
N SER A 111 -2.49 -25.28 -8.92
CA SER A 111 -3.43 -24.42 -9.65
C SER A 111 -3.90 -23.22 -8.81
N GLU A 112 -3.59 -23.18 -7.52
CA GLU A 112 -3.97 -22.11 -6.57
C GLU A 112 -3.03 -20.91 -6.70
N ILE A 113 -2.98 -20.31 -7.89
CA ILE A 113 -2.17 -19.13 -8.18
C ILE A 113 -3.09 -17.96 -8.45
N TRP A 114 -2.92 -16.89 -7.68
CA TRP A 114 -3.86 -15.79 -7.58
C TRP A 114 -3.16 -14.44 -7.81
N TYR A 115 -3.89 -13.49 -8.37
CA TYR A 115 -3.46 -12.11 -8.51
C TYR A 115 -4.62 -11.15 -8.31
N ILE A 116 -4.35 -9.91 -7.87
CA ILE A 116 -5.34 -8.83 -7.83
C ILE A 116 -5.16 -7.96 -9.09
N PRO A 117 -6.14 -7.94 -10.01
CA PRO A 117 -6.17 -6.96 -11.09
C PRO A 117 -6.21 -5.53 -10.59
N LEU A 118 -5.67 -4.61 -11.39
CA LEU A 118 -5.77 -3.18 -11.11
C LEU A 118 -7.24 -2.75 -11.00
N GLY A 119 -7.62 -2.18 -9.86
CA GLY A 119 -8.99 -1.69 -9.60
C GLY A 119 -10.03 -2.79 -9.34
N ALA A 120 -9.63 -4.05 -9.18
CA ALA A 120 -10.54 -5.13 -8.82
C ALA A 120 -10.80 -5.18 -7.31
N ASP A 121 -11.94 -5.78 -6.93
CA ASP A 121 -12.35 -6.07 -5.55
C ASP A 121 -12.14 -7.55 -5.16
N ALA A 122 -11.39 -8.30 -5.97
CA ALA A 122 -11.23 -9.74 -5.83
C ALA A 122 -9.86 -10.23 -6.32
N PHE A 123 -9.41 -11.34 -5.74
CA PHE A 123 -8.35 -12.17 -6.30
C PHE A 123 -8.91 -12.97 -7.47
N HIS A 124 -8.19 -12.98 -8.58
CA HIS A 124 -8.50 -13.77 -9.76
C HIS A 124 -7.51 -14.92 -9.85
N ARG A 125 -8.02 -16.13 -10.14
CA ARG A 125 -7.17 -17.28 -10.40
C ARG A 125 -6.47 -17.11 -11.75
N CYS A 126 -5.16 -17.27 -11.78
CA CYS A 126 -4.37 -17.04 -12.99
C CYS A 126 -4.69 -18.06 -14.10
N GLU A 127 -4.97 -19.31 -13.75
CA GLU A 127 -5.31 -20.36 -14.72
C GLU A 127 -6.76 -20.29 -15.22
N ASN A 128 -7.67 -19.69 -14.43
CA ASN A 128 -9.08 -19.53 -14.79
C ASN A 128 -9.60 -18.19 -14.26
N SER A 129 -9.56 -17.15 -15.10
CA SER A 129 -9.93 -15.78 -14.71
C SER A 129 -11.42 -15.59 -14.35
N ASN A 130 -12.27 -16.59 -14.60
CA ASN A 130 -13.65 -16.61 -14.13
C ASN A 130 -13.77 -16.98 -12.65
N GLU A 131 -12.77 -17.68 -12.09
CA GLU A 131 -12.71 -17.99 -10.67
C GLU A 131 -12.14 -16.80 -9.90
N LYS A 132 -12.98 -16.27 -9.01
CA LYS A 132 -12.68 -15.07 -8.23
C LYS A 132 -13.03 -15.26 -6.77
N VAL A 133 -12.19 -14.73 -5.90
CA VAL A 133 -12.43 -14.68 -4.46
C VAL A 133 -12.38 -13.22 -4.04
N LYS A 134 -13.50 -12.66 -3.58
CA LYS A 134 -13.53 -11.29 -3.05
C LYS A 134 -12.59 -11.18 -1.85
N PHE A 135 -11.78 -10.13 -1.82
CA PHE A 135 -10.95 -9.90 -0.63
C PHE A 135 -11.83 -9.43 0.53
N GLN A 136 -11.38 -9.74 1.75
CA GLN A 136 -12.06 -9.28 2.96
C GLN A 136 -11.88 -7.77 3.17
N TYR A 137 -12.83 -7.16 3.89
CA TYR A 137 -12.75 -5.74 4.25
C TYR A 137 -11.50 -5.45 5.08
N LEU A 138 -10.91 -4.28 4.82
CA LEU A 138 -9.74 -3.77 5.52
C LEU A 138 -10.18 -2.67 6.48
N HIS A 139 -9.86 -2.81 7.76
CA HIS A 139 -10.04 -1.75 8.74
C HIS A 139 -8.89 -0.73 8.67
N LEU A 140 -9.10 0.46 9.23
CA LEU A 140 -8.14 1.56 9.15
C LEU A 140 -6.82 1.23 9.89
N ASP A 141 -6.92 0.63 11.07
CA ASP A 141 -5.79 0.13 11.85
C ASP A 141 -4.99 -0.93 11.07
N GLU A 142 -5.66 -1.87 10.41
CA GLU A 142 -5.02 -2.88 9.55
C GLU A 142 -4.28 -2.23 8.36
N TYR A 143 -4.89 -1.22 7.74
CA TYR A 143 -4.25 -0.44 6.67
C TYR A 143 -2.98 0.26 7.19
N LEU A 144 -3.08 0.96 8.31
CA LEU A 144 -1.97 1.69 8.92
C LEU A 144 -0.84 0.73 9.31
N ALA A 145 -1.17 -0.42 9.91
CA ALA A 145 -0.21 -1.45 10.26
C ALA A 145 0.52 -2.02 9.02
N CYS A 146 -0.18 -2.17 7.89
CA CYS A 146 0.46 -2.54 6.62
C CYS A 146 1.45 -1.47 6.13
N CYS A 147 1.24 -0.20 6.47
CA CYS A 147 2.14 0.90 6.18
C CYS A 147 3.26 1.09 7.23
N GLY A 148 3.37 0.19 8.22
CA GLY A 148 4.35 0.32 9.30
C GLY A 148 3.99 1.34 10.36
N ILE A 149 2.74 1.82 10.39
CA ILE A 149 2.21 2.76 11.37
C ILE A 149 1.41 1.95 12.39
N TYR A 150 1.83 1.99 13.64
CA TYR A 150 1.20 1.26 14.74
C TYR A 150 0.72 2.24 15.81
N GLU A 151 -0.31 1.87 16.57
CA GLU A 151 -0.73 2.62 17.74
C GLU A 151 0.43 2.73 18.74
N SER A 152 0.68 3.94 19.24
CA SER A 152 1.64 4.17 20.32
C SER A 152 0.98 4.01 21.68
N GLU A 153 1.67 3.41 22.64
CA GLU A 153 1.24 3.44 24.05
C GLU A 153 1.34 4.85 24.64
N GLU A 154 2.24 5.68 24.11
CA GLU A 154 2.34 7.10 24.45
C GLU A 154 1.09 7.83 23.94
N HIS A 155 0.32 8.38 24.89
CA HIS A 155 -0.86 9.17 24.63
C HIS A 155 -0.53 10.32 23.67
N TYR A 156 -1.32 10.45 22.60
CA TYR A 156 -1.41 11.72 21.90
C TYR A 156 -1.77 12.78 22.94
N THR A 157 -1.06 13.91 22.94
CA THR A 157 -1.63 15.14 23.51
C THR A 157 -2.92 15.39 22.76
N THR A 158 -4.05 15.13 23.42
CA THR A 158 -5.31 15.76 23.05
C THR A 158 -5.13 17.24 23.36
N GLU A 159 -4.44 17.97 22.49
CA GLU A 159 -4.62 19.41 22.49
C GLU A 159 -6.09 19.63 22.17
N THR A 160 -6.79 20.33 23.06
CA THR A 160 -8.11 20.85 22.76
C THR A 160 -8.04 21.52 21.41
N CYS A 161 -8.77 20.99 20.44
CA CYS A 161 -8.79 21.52 19.09
C CYS A 161 -9.04 23.03 19.19
N MET A 162 -8.01 23.84 18.89
CA MET A 162 -8.08 25.30 19.06
C MET A 162 -9.21 25.92 18.23
N HIS A 163 -9.72 25.16 17.25
CA HIS A 163 -10.74 25.56 16.32
C HIS A 163 -11.87 24.53 16.31
N THR A 164 -13.11 24.99 16.54
CA THR A 164 -14.27 24.11 16.59
C THR A 164 -14.50 23.41 15.24
N ALA A 165 -15.21 22.28 15.23
CA ALA A 165 -15.66 21.62 14.00
C ALA A 165 -16.40 22.59 13.05
N SER A 166 -17.07 23.62 13.60
CA SER A 166 -17.70 24.71 12.85
C SER A 166 -16.68 25.59 12.09
N MET A 167 -15.51 25.84 12.67
CA MET A 167 -14.44 26.61 12.06
C MET A 167 -13.74 25.81 10.95
N ALA A 168 -13.48 24.52 11.18
CA ALA A 168 -13.00 23.60 10.14
C ALA A 168 -14.02 23.47 8.99
N ALA A 169 -15.31 23.34 9.31
CA ALA A 169 -16.39 23.32 8.32
C ALA A 169 -16.56 24.65 7.59
N LYS A 170 -16.24 25.81 8.19
CA LYS A 170 -16.21 27.10 7.51
C LYS A 170 -15.01 27.25 6.58
N MET A 171 -13.82 26.82 6.99
CA MET A 171 -12.63 26.79 6.11
C MET A 171 -12.85 25.84 4.93
N LEU A 172 -13.26 24.61 5.20
CA LEU A 172 -13.53 23.62 4.16
C LEU A 172 -14.77 23.96 3.35
N GLY A 173 -15.84 24.44 3.98
CA GLY A 173 -17.07 24.83 3.29
C GLY A 173 -16.88 26.03 2.37
N GLY A 174 -16.06 27.02 2.75
CA GLY A 174 -15.69 28.13 1.87
C GLY A 174 -14.86 27.70 0.65
N HIS A 175 -14.06 26.64 0.79
CA HIS A 175 -13.33 26.02 -0.31
C HIS A 175 -14.21 25.10 -1.16
N LEU A 176 -15.03 24.24 -0.55
CA LEU A 176 -15.88 23.25 -1.22
C LEU A 176 -17.07 23.89 -1.95
N SER A 177 -17.66 24.96 -1.39
CA SER A 177 -18.72 25.71 -2.07
C SER A 177 -18.22 26.53 -3.26
N LYS A 178 -16.93 26.89 -3.28
CA LYS A 178 -16.27 27.55 -4.42
C LYS A 178 -15.61 26.56 -5.39
N MET A 179 -15.35 25.33 -4.97
CA MET A 179 -14.86 24.22 -5.79
C MET A 179 -16.02 23.43 -6.39
N HIS A 180 -16.79 24.07 -7.26
CA HIS A 180 -17.62 23.34 -8.22
C HIS A 180 -16.78 22.98 -9.47
N GLU A 181 -15.55 22.52 -9.28
CA GLU A 181 -14.75 21.92 -10.35
C GLU A 181 -14.74 20.41 -10.19
N PRO A 182 -15.68 19.68 -10.82
CA PRO A 182 -15.83 18.23 -10.68
C PRO A 182 -14.59 17.44 -11.12
N ASN A 183 -13.63 18.10 -11.78
CA ASN A 183 -12.40 17.49 -12.27
C ASN A 183 -11.14 17.85 -11.47
N LEU A 184 -11.22 18.61 -10.38
CA LEU A 184 -10.01 19.02 -9.64
C LEU A 184 -9.19 17.81 -9.15
N PHE A 185 -9.85 16.80 -8.60
CA PHE A 185 -9.17 15.57 -8.16
C PHE A 185 -8.56 14.79 -9.32
N GLU A 186 -9.20 14.80 -10.50
CA GLU A 186 -8.68 14.12 -11.68
C GLU A 186 -7.54 14.91 -12.33
N GLN A 187 -7.58 16.25 -12.30
CA GLN A 187 -6.47 17.12 -12.69
C GLN A 187 -5.27 16.92 -11.76
N LEU A 188 -5.47 16.92 -10.44
CA LEU A 188 -4.42 16.63 -9.46
C LEU A 188 -3.80 15.24 -9.69
N ARG A 189 -4.63 14.23 -9.99
CA ARG A 189 -4.14 12.89 -10.37
C ARG A 189 -3.38 12.86 -11.68
N GLN A 190 -3.87 13.55 -12.73
CA GLN A 190 -3.20 13.59 -14.02
C GLN A 190 -1.87 14.34 -13.94
N MET A 191 -1.80 15.40 -13.15
CA MET A 191 -0.57 16.14 -12.86
C MET A 191 0.46 15.24 -12.17
N TYR A 192 0.04 14.45 -11.19
CA TYR A 192 0.92 13.47 -10.52
C TYR A 192 1.33 12.29 -11.41
N ARG A 193 0.46 11.87 -12.34
CA ARG A 193 0.74 10.78 -13.29
C ARG A 193 1.57 11.22 -14.50
N GLY A 194 1.53 12.51 -14.84
CA GLY A 194 2.28 13.12 -15.95
C GLY A 194 3.75 13.42 -15.63
N SER A 195 4.12 13.52 -14.35
CA SER A 195 5.51 13.71 -13.93
C SER A 195 6.29 12.39 -13.97
N LYS A 196 6.61 11.92 -15.17
CA LYS A 196 7.59 10.84 -15.39
C LYS A 196 9.05 11.36 -15.34
N ASN A 197 9.35 12.28 -14.43
CA ASN A 197 10.73 12.75 -14.23
C ASN A 197 11.08 12.58 -12.75
N PRO A 198 12.07 11.73 -12.38
CA PRO A 198 12.46 11.46 -10.99
C PRO A 198 13.09 12.66 -10.27
N ASP A 199 13.24 13.78 -10.98
CA ASP A 199 14.01 14.95 -10.59
C ASP A 199 13.08 16.16 -10.32
N PHE A 200 11.91 15.91 -9.74
CA PHE A 200 10.94 16.94 -9.33
C PHE A 200 11.58 17.78 -8.21
N ARG A 201 12.35 18.78 -8.62
CA ARG A 201 13.16 19.63 -7.75
C ARG A 201 12.26 20.55 -6.94
N GLN A 202 12.67 20.77 -5.69
CA GLN A 202 12.06 21.64 -4.68
C GLN A 202 11.65 23.03 -5.22
N THR A 203 12.39 23.55 -6.20
CA THR A 203 12.11 24.81 -6.91
C THR A 203 10.83 24.79 -7.75
N GLU A 204 10.47 23.67 -8.37
CA GLU A 204 9.20 23.58 -9.14
C GLU A 204 7.99 23.49 -8.20
N TRP A 205 8.15 22.88 -7.02
CA TRP A 205 7.14 22.91 -5.97
C TRP A 205 6.96 24.31 -5.39
N GLU A 206 8.05 25.08 -5.22
CA GLU A 206 8.01 26.46 -4.74
C GLU A 206 7.33 27.39 -5.75
N GLU A 207 7.70 27.34 -7.04
CA GLU A 207 7.02 28.11 -8.09
C GLU A 207 5.55 27.72 -8.26
N MET A 208 5.22 26.43 -8.08
CA MET A 208 3.86 25.93 -8.18
C MET A 208 3.02 26.30 -6.96
N SER A 209 3.60 26.24 -5.75
CA SER A 209 3.00 26.73 -4.51
C SER A 209 2.78 28.23 -4.57
N GLU A 210 3.68 28.98 -5.20
CA GLU A 210 3.54 30.43 -5.41
C GLU A 210 2.46 30.78 -6.43
N LYS A 211 2.31 30.02 -7.53
CA LYS A 211 1.18 30.15 -8.46
C LYS A 211 -0.16 29.83 -7.82
N ILE A 212 -0.24 28.74 -7.04
CA ILE A 212 -1.42 28.39 -6.26
C ILE A 212 -1.71 29.53 -5.27
N ASN A 213 -0.72 29.95 -4.48
CA ASN A 213 -0.87 31.03 -3.51
C ASN A 213 -1.26 32.37 -4.16
N ASN A 214 -0.81 32.69 -5.38
CA ASN A 214 -1.20 33.91 -6.09
C ASN A 214 -2.63 33.84 -6.63
N ILE A 215 -3.06 32.68 -7.14
CA ILE A 215 -4.46 32.44 -7.53
C ILE A 215 -5.39 32.55 -6.31
N TYR A 216 -4.95 32.09 -5.14
CA TYR A 216 -5.74 32.15 -3.90
C TYR A 216 -5.61 33.49 -3.15
N LYS A 217 -4.47 34.20 -3.19
CA LYS A 217 -4.28 35.54 -2.59
C LYS A 217 -5.16 36.59 -3.27
N LEU A 218 -5.30 36.54 -4.59
CA LEU A 218 -6.20 37.43 -5.34
C LEU A 218 -7.67 37.25 -4.94
N LYS A 219 -8.07 36.05 -4.48
CA LYS A 219 -9.44 35.78 -3.98
C LYS A 219 -9.63 36.03 -2.48
N LEU A 220 -8.55 36.14 -1.70
CA LEU A 220 -8.60 36.37 -0.25
C LEU A 220 -8.65 37.87 0.11
N MET A 221 -8.14 38.75 -0.75
CA MET A 221 -8.20 40.21 -0.52
C MET A 221 -9.62 40.81 -0.64
N GLU A 222 -10.59 40.06 -1.18
CA GLU A 222 -11.99 40.52 -1.31
C GLU A 222 -12.89 40.10 -0.13
N ILE A 223 -12.37 39.38 0.87
CA ILE A 223 -13.16 38.94 2.03
C ILE A 223 -12.71 39.77 3.26
N PRO A 224 -13.56 40.65 3.80
CA PRO A 224 -13.17 41.47 4.94
C PRO A 224 -13.03 40.60 6.19
N PHE A 225 -11.84 40.60 6.79
CA PHE A 225 -11.63 40.06 8.13
C PHE A 225 -12.36 40.91 9.17
N PRO A 226 -13.17 40.33 10.07
CA PRO A 226 -13.74 41.08 11.18
C PRO A 226 -12.63 41.47 12.15
N LYS A 227 -12.31 42.76 12.21
CA LYS A 227 -11.46 43.34 13.25
C LYS A 227 -12.28 43.44 14.53
N ASN A 228 -12.16 42.43 15.40
CA ASN A 228 -12.01 42.61 16.86
C ASN A 228 -11.98 41.25 17.57
N PRO A 229 -11.12 41.08 18.60
CA PRO A 229 -11.21 39.95 19.51
C PRO A 229 -12.39 40.17 20.47
N LEU A 230 -13.18 39.11 20.69
CA LEU A 230 -14.22 39.12 21.74
C LEU A 230 -13.54 39.06 23.13
N PRO A 231 -14.04 39.79 24.13
CA PRO A 231 -13.51 39.74 25.48
C PRO A 231 -13.89 38.44 26.18
N ILE A 232 -12.99 38.04 27.10
CA ILE A 232 -12.97 36.81 27.90
C ILE A 232 -14.26 36.62 28.71
#